data_AF-A0A327KDX5-F1
#
_entry.id   AF-A0A327KDX5-F1
#
_cell.length_a   1.000
_cell.length_b   1.000
_cell.length_c   1.000
_cell.angle_alpha   90.00
_cell.angle_beta   90.00
_cell.angle_gamma   90.00
#
_symmetry.space_group_name_H-M   'P 1'
#
loop_
_entity.id
_entity.type
_entity.pdbx_description
1 polymer ?
#
loop_
_entity_poly.entity_id
_entity_poly.type
_entity_poly.pdbx_seq_one_letter_code
_entity_poly.pdbx_strand_id
1 'polypeptide(L)' 'MATLSLAELEQRHRMLEAELNDALQHPSVDDLQLAELKRRKLQLKDAIVRMQHLSSVH' A
#
# COMPACT_ATOMS: atom_id res chain seq x y z
N MET A 1 -17.66 -17.33 8.27
CA MET A 1 -16.48 -16.72 8.90
C MET A 1 -15.70 -16.01 7.82
N ALA A 2 -15.63 -14.68 7.87
CA ALA A 2 -15.03 -13.86 6.81
C ALA A 2 -13.51 -14.00 6.84
N THR A 3 -12.94 -14.68 5.85
CA THR A 3 -11.49 -14.75 5.63
C THR A 3 -11.01 -13.42 5.06
N LEU A 4 -10.64 -12.48 5.94
CA LEU A 4 -10.11 -11.16 5.65
C LEU A 4 -8.65 -11.19 5.13
N SER A 5 -8.32 -12.04 4.15
CA SER A 5 -6.92 -12.35 3.81
C SER A 5 -6.29 -11.41 2.78
N LEU A 6 -7.03 -10.94 1.77
CA LEU A 6 -6.45 -10.10 0.71
C LEU A 6 -7.22 -8.79 0.48
N ALA A 7 -8.55 -8.86 0.57
CA ALA A 7 -9.42 -7.73 0.28
C ALA A 7 -9.15 -6.51 1.19
N GLU A 8 -8.89 -6.73 2.48
CA GLU A 8 -8.62 -5.65 3.43
C GLU A 8 -7.24 -5.00 3.19
N LEU A 9 -6.26 -5.82 2.80
CA LEU A 9 -4.92 -5.37 2.42
C LEU A 9 -4.94 -4.57 1.11
N GLU A 10 -5.66 -5.04 0.10
CA GLU A 10 -5.88 -4.32 -1.15
C GLU A 10 -6.62 -2.99 -0.93
N GLN A 11 -7.59 -2.98 -0.01
CA GLN A 11 -8.32 -1.75 0.33
C GLN A 11 -7.41 -0.73 1.03
N ARG A 12 -6.58 -1.16 1.99
CA ARG A 12 -5.55 -0.29 2.58
C ARG A 12 -4.55 0.19 1.53
N HIS A 13 -4.15 -0.67 0.59
CA HIS A 13 -3.26 -0.28 -0.50
C HIS A 13 -3.89 0.80 -1.37
N ARG A 14 -5.15 0.63 -1.79
CA ARG A 14 -5.86 1.64 -2.60
C ARG A 14 -5.95 2.99 -1.90
N MET A 15 -6.23 3.02 -0.59
CA MET A 15 -6.26 4.29 0.16
C MET A 15 -4.89 4.96 0.18
N LEU A 16 -3.84 4.20 0.47
CA LEU A 16 -2.47 4.70 0.54
C LEU A 16 -1.97 5.16 -0.85
N GLU A 17 -2.44 4.50 -1.92
CA GLU A 17 -2.17 4.90 -3.30
C GLU A 17 -2.89 6.20 -3.68
N ALA A 18 -4.13 6.39 -3.23
CA ALA A 18 -4.88 7.61 -3.43
C ALA A 18 -4.22 8.80 -2.70
N GLU A 19 -3.84 8.64 -1.42
CA GLU A 19 -3.08 9.65 -0.67
C GLU A 19 -1.75 9.99 -1.35
N LEU A 20 -1.04 8.98 -1.87
CA LEU A 20 0.21 9.20 -2.58
C LEU A 20 0.01 9.92 -3.91
N ASN A 21 -1.07 9.61 -4.63
CA ASN A 21 -1.38 10.26 -5.90
C ASN A 21 -1.83 11.71 -5.69
N ASP A 22 -2.61 11.98 -4.66
CA ASP A 22 -3.00 13.34 -4.26
C ASP A 22 -1.76 14.17 -3.86
N ALA A 23 -0.88 13.58 -3.06
CA ALA A 23 0.40 14.16 -2.69
C ALA A 23 1.34 14.39 -3.89
N LEU A 24 1.33 13.51 -4.90
CA LEU A 24 2.07 13.72 -6.16
C LEU A 24 1.47 14.82 -7.03
N GLN A 25 0.14 14.98 -6.99
CA GLN A 25 -0.56 16.03 -7.75
C GLN A 25 -0.40 17.41 -7.12
N HIS A 26 -0.08 17.47 -5.82
CA HIS A 26 0.31 18.69 -5.13
C HIS A 26 1.83 18.87 -5.14
N PRO A 27 2.43 19.65 -6.07
CA PRO A 27 3.88 19.89 -6.11
C PRO A 27 4.42 20.68 -4.89
N SER A 28 3.55 21.10 -3.97
CA SER A 28 3.92 21.68 -2.67
C SER A 28 4.07 20.65 -1.56
N VAL A 29 3.81 19.36 -1.81
CA VAL A 29 4.10 18.30 -0.84
C VAL A 29 5.61 18.18 -0.68
N ASP A 30 6.07 18.25 0.57
CA ASP A 30 7.47 18.06 0.91
C ASP A 30 8.00 16.76 0.32
N ASP A 31 9.15 16.81 -0.37
CA ASP A 31 9.87 15.62 -0.88
C ASP A 31 10.04 14.55 0.20
N LEU A 32 10.13 14.95 1.47
CA LEU A 32 10.18 14.08 2.64
C LEU A 32 8.89 13.26 2.80
N GLN A 33 7.71 13.90 2.71
CA GLN A 33 6.42 13.20 2.76
C GLN A 33 6.27 12.25 1.57
N LEU A 34 6.70 12.67 0.38
CA LEU A 34 6.67 11.81 -0.80
C LEU A 34 7.59 10.58 -0.65
N ALA A 35 8.77 10.76 -0.06
CA ALA A 35 9.70 9.67 0.24
C ALA A 35 9.12 8.70 1.27
N GLU A 36 8.47 9.20 2.33
CA GLU A 36 7.79 8.35 3.32
C GLU A 36 6.60 7.59 2.73
N LEU A 37 5.77 8.25 1.92
CA LEU A 37 4.64 7.65 1.21
C LEU A 37 5.11 6.55 0.26
N LYS A 38 6.16 6.79 -0.53
CA LYS A 38 6.78 5.76 -1.39
C LYS A 38 7.31 4.58 -0.57
N ARG A 39 7.96 4.84 0.55
CA ARG A 39 8.49 3.79 1.44
C ARG A 39 7.36 2.95 2.04
N ARG A 40 6.29 3.58 2.52
CA ARG A 40 5.08 2.90 3.00
C ARG A 40 4.41 2.09 1.90
N LYS A 41 4.24 2.65 0.70
CA LYS A 41 3.71 1.94 -0.47
C LYS A 41 4.53 0.70 -0.79
N LEU A 42 5.87 0.80 -0.77
CA LEU A 42 6.77 -0.33 -1.02
C LEU A 42 6.58 -1.42 0.04
N GLN A 43 6.59 -1.05 1.33
CA GLN A 43 6.39 -2.00 2.43
C GLN A 43 5.02 -2.69 2.37
N LEU A 44 3.96 -1.95 2.03
CA LEU A 44 2.63 -2.51 1.92
C LEU A 44 2.52 -3.48 0.73
N LYS A 45 3.14 -3.11 -0.40
CA LYS A 45 3.24 -3.99 -1.58
C LYS A 45 4.02 -5.26 -1.25
N ASP A 46 5.15 -5.16 -0.55
CA ASP A 46 5.92 -6.32 -0.09
C ASP A 46 5.13 -7.20 0.87
N ALA A 47 4.35 -6.60 1.78
CA ALA A 47 3.47 -7.34 2.69
C ALA A 47 2.35 -8.08 1.93
N ILE A 48 1.76 -7.47 0.91
CA ILE A 48 0.75 -8.10 0.03
C ILE A 48 1.37 -9.24 -0.76
N VAL A 49 2.53 -9.02 -1.38
CA VAL A 49 3.23 -10.06 -2.15
C VAL A 49 3.61 -11.22 -1.24
N ARG A 50 4.11 -10.95 -0.02
CA ARG A 50 4.36 -11.99 0.97
C ARG A 50 3.10 -12.73 1.38
N MET A 51 1.99 -12.02 1.63
CA MET A 51 0.70 -12.64 1.97
C MET A 51 0.17 -13.51 0.83
N GLN A 52 0.19 -13.02 -0.42
CA GLN A 52 -0.19 -13.80 -1.60
C GLN A 52 0.70 -15.03 -1.76
N HIS A 53 2.01 -14.88 -1.58
CA HIS A 53 2.93 -16.00 -1.65
C HIS A 53 2.67 -17.01 -0.53
N LEU A 54 2.38 -16.55 0.70
CA LEU A 54 2.08 -17.43 1.83
C LEU A 54 0.74 -18.16 1.65
N SER A 55 -0.28 -17.48 1.09
CA SER A 55 -1.59 -18.07 0.84
C SER A 55 -1.60 -19.01 -0.36
N SER A 56 -0.68 -18.85 -1.31
CA SER A 56 -0.58 -19.71 -2.50
C SER A 56 0.20 -21.01 -2.26
N VAL A 57 0.83 -21.16 -1.09
CA VAL A 57 1.65 -22.33 -0.72
C VAL A 57 0.89 -23.28 0.23
N HIS A 58 -0.41 -23.07 0.42
CA HIS A 58 -1.32 -23.97 1.16
C HIS A 58 -2.45 -24.42 0.23
#